data_AF-A0A0N4T517-F1
#
_entry.id   AF-A0A0N4T517-F1
#
_cell.length_a   1.000
_cell.length_b   1.000
_cell.length_c   1.000
_cell.angle_alpha   90.00
_cell.angle_beta   90.00
_cell.angle_gamma   90.00
#
_symmetry.space_group_name_H-M   'P 1'
#
loop_
_entity.id
_entity.type
_entity.pdbx_description
1 polymer ?
#
loop_
_entity_poly.entity_id
_entity_poly.type
_entity_poly.pdbx_seq_one_letter_code
_entity_poly.pdbx_strand_id
1 'polypeptide(L)'
;MSKHLGFISRQFDSTEECLSAALSLADIIATKSPIAVQGTKLAMNYSRDHTIDDSIQFIRTWNQSQLQSDDLFRASAAAFSTEKPKFDDA
;
A
#
# COMPACT_ATOMS: atom_id res chain seq x y z
N MET A 1 22.74 0.93 -14.51
CA MET A 1 23.28 0.70 -13.14
C MET A 1 22.21 0.89 -12.06
N SER A 2 21.56 2.06 -11.96
CA SER A 2 20.67 2.44 -10.83
C SER A 2 19.54 1.44 -10.50
N LYS A 3 18.87 0.86 -11.52
CA LYS A 3 17.79 -0.12 -11.32
C LYS A 3 18.25 -1.42 -10.66
N HIS A 4 19.46 -1.90 -10.95
CA HIS A 4 19.97 -3.17 -10.42
C HIS A 4 20.40 -3.07 -8.95
N LEU A 5 20.65 -1.86 -8.46
CA LEU A 5 21.02 -1.58 -7.09
C LEU A 5 19.81 -1.19 -6.21
N GLY A 6 18.59 -1.15 -6.78
CA GLY A 6 17.36 -0.86 -6.04
C GLY A 6 17.10 0.63 -5.76
N PHE A 7 17.86 1.55 -6.36
CA PHE A 7 17.67 3.00 -6.15
C PHE A 7 16.44 3.56 -6.86
N ILE A 8 16.07 2.97 -7.99
CA ILE A 8 14.90 3.37 -8.78
C ILE A 8 14.04 2.15 -9.10
N SER A 9 12.73 2.31 -9.02
CA SER A 9 11.78 1.25 -9.32
C SER A 9 11.64 0.98 -10.83
N ARG A 10 11.69 2.05 -11.64
CA ARG A 10 11.49 2.01 -13.10
C ARG A 10 12.32 3.10 -13.79
N GLN A 11 12.60 2.91 -15.07
CA GLN A 11 13.27 3.86 -15.96
C GLN A 11 12.44 3.96 -17.24
N PHE A 12 12.35 5.17 -17.80
CA PHE A 12 11.58 5.49 -19.00
C PHE A 12 12.45 6.31 -19.96
N ASP A 13 12.07 6.35 -21.24
CA ASP A 13 12.86 6.98 -22.29
C ASP A 13 12.56 8.48 -22.42
N SER A 14 11.44 8.94 -21.85
CA SER A 14 11.05 10.36 -21.80
C SER A 14 10.44 10.78 -20.46
N THR A 15 10.41 12.09 -20.22
CA THR A 15 9.76 12.69 -19.06
C THR A 15 8.25 12.45 -19.10
N GLU A 16 7.66 12.54 -20.28
CA GLU A 16 6.23 12.34 -20.54
C GLU A 16 5.81 10.90 -20.18
N GLU A 17 6.59 9.91 -20.61
CA GLU A 17 6.37 8.51 -20.24
C GLU A 17 6.52 8.28 -18.74
N CYS A 18 7.54 8.88 -18.12
CA CYS A 18 7.76 8.77 -16.67
C CYS A 18 6.58 9.33 -15.88
N LEU A 19 6.07 10.51 -16.26
CA LEU A 19 4.94 11.14 -15.62
C LEU A 19 3.66 10.32 -15.81
N SER A 20 3.39 9.84 -17.04
CA SER A 20 2.24 8.99 -17.34
C SER A 20 2.26 7.71 -16.50
N ALA A 21 3.42 7.06 -16.38
CA ALA A 21 3.58 5.85 -15.59
C ALA A 21 3.46 6.12 -14.07
N ALA A 22 3.93 7.27 -13.59
CA ALA A 22 3.80 7.68 -12.19
C ALA A 22 2.33 7.95 -11.82
N LEU A 23 1.58 8.65 -12.68
CA LEU A 23 0.15 8.90 -12.49
C LEU A 23 -0.65 7.60 -12.56
N SER A 24 -0.36 6.73 -13.52
CA SER A 24 -0.99 5.41 -13.62
C SER A 24 -0.75 4.57 -12.36
N LEU A 25 0.45 4.65 -11.77
CA LEU A 25 0.75 3.99 -10.50
C LEU A 25 -0.03 4.62 -9.33
N ALA A 26 -0.13 5.95 -9.29
CA ALA A 26 -0.92 6.66 -8.28
C ALA A 26 -2.39 6.25 -8.35
N ASP A 27 -2.98 6.14 -9.54
CA ASP A 27 -4.34 5.66 -9.75
C ASP A 27 -4.52 4.23 -9.22
N ILE A 28 -3.56 3.34 -9.49
CA ILE A 28 -3.59 1.96 -8.97
C ILE A 28 -3.58 1.97 -7.43
N ILE A 29 -2.72 2.79 -6.81
CA ILE A 29 -2.65 2.91 -5.34
C ILE A 29 -3.95 3.47 -4.78
N ALA A 30 -4.55 4.48 -5.43
CA ALA A 30 -5.81 5.09 -5.03
C ALA A 30 -7.00 4.11 -5.10
N THR A 31 -6.92 3.04 -5.88
CA THR A 31 -7.95 1.97 -5.88
C THR A 31 -7.88 1.04 -4.67
N LYS A 32 -6.90 1.20 -3.78
CA LYS A 32 -6.70 0.35 -2.60
C LYS A 32 -7.21 1.05 -1.33
N SER A 33 -7.48 0.26 -0.30
CA SER A 33 -7.78 0.76 1.04
C SER A 33 -6.69 1.75 1.50
N PRO A 34 -7.02 3.01 1.82
CA PRO A 34 -6.05 3.98 2.34
C PRO A 34 -5.39 3.47 3.62
N ILE A 35 -6.15 2.83 4.50
CA ILE A 35 -5.67 2.21 5.73
C ILE A 35 -4.62 1.12 5.43
N ALA A 36 -4.88 0.25 4.45
CA ALA A 36 -3.96 -0.81 4.08
C ALA A 36 -2.67 -0.27 3.45
N VAL A 37 -2.76 0.74 2.57
CA VAL A 37 -1.60 1.37 1.92
C VAL A 37 -0.71 2.05 2.97
N GLN A 38 -1.28 2.88 3.84
CA GLN A 38 -0.52 3.56 4.87
C GLN A 38 0.04 2.57 5.90
N GLY A 39 -0.78 1.62 6.36
CA GLY A 39 -0.36 0.61 7.33
C GLY A 39 0.82 -0.23 6.83
N THR A 40 0.79 -0.65 5.56
CA THR A 40 1.90 -1.38 4.95
C THR A 40 3.17 -0.54 4.92
N LYS A 41 3.07 0.75 4.56
CA LYS A 41 4.22 1.67 4.56
C LYS A 41 4.78 1.90 5.96
N LEU A 42 3.91 2.08 6.97
CA LEU A 42 4.33 2.20 8.37
C LEU A 42 5.05 0.93 8.84
N ALA A 43 4.49 -0.25 8.58
CA ALA A 43 5.10 -1.52 8.97
C ALA A 43 6.49 -1.72 8.34
N MET A 44 6.64 -1.42 7.04
CA MET A 44 7.94 -1.49 6.36
C MET A 44 8.96 -0.53 6.96
N ASN A 45 8.56 0.70 7.25
CA ASN A 45 9.46 1.69 7.84
C ASN A 45 9.84 1.33 9.28
N TYR A 46 8.88 0.93 10.11
CA TYR A 46 9.14 0.49 11.47
C TYR A 46 10.15 -0.65 11.51
N SER A 47 9.98 -1.64 10.61
CA SER A 47 10.85 -2.82 10.55
C SER A 47 12.31 -2.53 10.14
N ARG A 48 12.62 -1.34 9.61
CA ARG A 48 14.01 -0.99 9.24
C ARG A 48 14.89 -0.73 10.45
N ASP A 49 14.31 -0.17 11.50
CA ASP A 49 15.04 0.35 12.66
C ASP A 49 14.78 -0.47 13.94
N HIS A 50 14.01 -1.56 13.85
CA HIS A 50 13.56 -2.38 14.98
C HIS A 50 13.90 -3.86 14.80
N THR A 51 13.88 -4.59 15.91
CA THR A 51 14.07 -6.04 15.89
C THR A 51 12.90 -6.74 15.17
N ILE A 52 13.13 -7.97 14.74
CA ILE A 52 12.08 -8.80 14.13
C ILE A 52 10.90 -8.96 15.10
N ASP A 53 11.17 -9.21 16.38
CA ASP A 53 10.13 -9.42 17.39
C ASP A 53 9.28 -8.17 17.61
N ASP A 54 9.92 -6.99 17.74
CA ASP A 54 9.21 -5.71 17.86
C ASP A 54 8.37 -5.42 16.61
N SER A 55 8.92 -5.69 15.42
CA SER A 55 8.24 -5.47 14.15
C SER A 55 7.01 -6.36 13.98
N ILE A 56 7.13 -7.63 14.39
CA ILE A 56 5.99 -8.57 14.40
C ILE A 56 4.93 -8.10 15.41
N GLN A 57 5.33 -7.62 16.58
CA GLN A 57 4.38 -7.07 17.55
C GLN A 57 3.69 -5.81 17.02
N PHE A 58 4.42 -4.90 16.40
CA PHE A 58 3.85 -3.72 15.74
C PHE A 58 2.78 -4.11 14.71
N ILE A 59 3.09 -5.06 13.82
CA ILE A 59 2.15 -5.56 12.81
C ILE A 59 0.92 -6.19 13.46
N ARG A 60 1.10 -6.97 14.54
CA ARG A 60 -0.03 -7.58 15.27
C ARG A 60 -0.94 -6.52 15.87
N THR A 61 -0.40 -5.56 16.60
CA THR A 61 -1.17 -4.47 17.21
C THR A 61 -1.88 -3.63 16.16
N TRP A 62 -1.18 -3.28 15.07
CA TRP A 62 -1.79 -2.57 13.94
C TRP A 62 -2.97 -3.35 13.35
N ASN A 63 -2.77 -4.62 13.03
CA ASN A 63 -3.81 -5.45 12.44
C ASN A 63 -5.01 -5.64 13.39
N GLN A 64 -4.79 -5.80 14.70
CA GLN A 64 -5.89 -5.90 15.67
C GLN A 64 -6.83 -4.68 15.66
N SER A 65 -6.26 -3.48 15.48
CA SER A 65 -7.03 -2.26 15.31
C SER A 65 -7.69 -2.20 13.93
N GLN A 66 -6.92 -2.40 12.85
CA GLN A 66 -7.40 -2.16 11.50
C GLN A 66 -8.34 -3.25 10.96
N LEU A 67 -8.34 -4.46 11.53
CA LEU A 67 -9.34 -5.49 11.21
C LEU A 67 -10.78 -5.05 11.56
N GLN A 68 -10.96 -4.00 12.36
CA GLN A 68 -12.26 -3.43 12.69
C GLN A 68 -12.67 -2.27 11.77
N SER A 69 -11.87 -1.94 10.75
CA SER A 69 -12.16 -0.84 9.83
C SER A 69 -13.27 -1.18 8.83
N ASP A 70 -14.01 -0.15 8.41
CA ASP A 70 -15.01 -0.24 7.34
C ASP A 70 -14.40 -0.70 6.01
N ASP A 71 -13.12 -0.40 5.78
CA ASP A 71 -12.38 -0.86 4.60
C ASP A 71 -12.38 -2.39 4.51
N LEU A 72 -12.18 -3.10 5.62
CA LEU A 72 -12.20 -4.56 5.61
C LEU A 72 -13.60 -5.08 5.25
N PHE A 73 -14.64 -4.47 5.81
CA PHE A 73 -16.02 -4.84 5.50
C PHE A 73 -16.36 -4.61 4.02
N ARG A 74 -16.04 -3.42 3.50
CA ARG A 74 -16.27 -3.04 2.09
C ARG A 74 -15.49 -3.93 1.13
N ALA A 75 -14.22 -4.21 1.43
CA ALA A 75 -13.39 -5.12 0.65
C ALA A 75 -13.97 -6.54 0.66
N SER A 76 -14.43 -7.02 1.82
CA SER A 76 -15.03 -8.35 1.96
C SER A 76 -16.34 -8.46 1.19
N ALA A 77 -17.21 -7.45 1.27
CA ALA A 77 -18.46 -7.40 0.51
C ALA A 77 -18.20 -7.37 -1.00
N ALA A 78 -17.23 -6.57 -1.45
CA ALA A 78 -16.84 -6.49 -2.85
C ALA A 78 -16.21 -7.79 -3.37
N ALA A 79 -15.55 -8.59 -2.52
CA ALA A 79 -14.97 -9.87 -2.93
C ALA A 79 -16.02 -10.91 -3.35
N PHE A 80 -17.28 -10.77 -2.88
CA PHE A 80 -18.41 -11.60 -3.29
C PHE A 80 -19.31 -10.91 -4.33
N SER A 81 -18.94 -9.71 -4.78
CA SER A 81 -19.60 -8.93 -5.83
C SER A 81 -18.73 -8.84 -7.08
N THR A 82 -19.29 -8.37 -8.19
CA THR A 82 -18.53 -8.00 -9.39
C THR A 82 -18.02 -6.56 -9.36
N GLU A 83 -18.47 -5.77 -8.38
CA GLU A 83 -18.08 -4.37 -8.21
C GLU A 83 -16.77 -4.24 -7.43
N LYS A 84 -15.97 -3.23 -7.80
CA LYS A 84 -14.76 -2.89 -7.03
C LYS A 84 -15.14 -2.17 -5.73
N PRO A 85 -14.45 -2.44 -4.61
CA PRO A 85 -14.72 -1.73 -3.37
C PRO A 85 -14.43 -0.24 -3.52
N LYS A 86 -15.30 0.59 -2.97
CA LYS A 86 -15.08 2.04 -2.80
C LYS A 86 -14.72 2.31 -1.36
N PHE A 87 -13.51 2.78 -1.15
CA PHE A 87 -13.01 3.20 0.16
C PHE A 87 -13.21 4.69 0.30
N ASP A 88 -13.57 5.12 1.51
CA ASP A 88 -13.62 6.54 1.83
C ASP A 88 -12.19 7.03 2.11
N ASP A 89 -11.95 8.32 1.97
CA ASP A 89 -10.68 8.90 2.40
C ASP A 89 -10.54 8.72 3.92
N ALA A 90 -9.36 8.29 4.37
CA ALA A 90 -9.07 8.02 5.79
C ALA A 90 -8.82 9.30 6.61
#